data_AF-A0A8T1DKJ1-F1
#
_entry.id   AF-A0A8T1DKJ1-F1
#
_cell.length_a   1.000
_cell.length_b   1.000
_cell.length_c   1.000
_cell.angle_alpha   90.00
_cell.angle_beta   90.00
_cell.angle_gamma   90.00
#
_symmetry.space_group_name_H-M   'P 1'
#
loop_
_entity.id
_entity.type
_entity.pdbx_description
1 polymer ?
#
loop_
_entity_poly.entity_id
_entity_poly.type
_entity_poly.pdbx_seq_one_letter_code
_entity_poly.pdbx_strand_id
1 'polypeptide(L)' 'MKDVRREEEYLCTGGMIEYMKMEQGAWIEMYLADKPSSERGLSALMRLCQRFAARHGFSVQKPQYTK' A
#
# COMPACT_ATOMS: atom_id res chain seq x y z
N MET A 1 4.16 15.22 -13.58
CA MET A 1 4.60 13.81 -13.71
C MET A 1 5.02 13.17 -12.38
N LYS A 2 5.81 13.82 -11.52
CA LYS A 2 6.16 13.25 -10.20
C LYS A 2 4.97 13.19 -9.24
N ASP A 3 4.11 14.22 -9.24
CA ASP A 3 2.94 14.29 -8.35
C ASP A 3 1.89 13.23 -8.68
N VAL A 4 1.60 13.04 -9.98
CA VAL A 4 0.71 11.98 -10.47
C VAL A 4 1.17 10.59 -10.03
N ARG A 5 2.48 10.30 -10.10
CA ARG A 5 3.04 9.01 -9.64
C ARG A 5 2.87 8.80 -8.14
N ARG A 6 3.04 9.87 -7.35
CA ARG A 6 2.86 9.82 -5.89
C ARG A 6 1.39 9.61 -5.52
N GLU A 7 0.47 10.26 -6.24
CA GLU A 7 -0.97 10.07 -6.07
C GLU A 7 -1.41 8.66 -6.48
N GLU A 8 -0.92 8.13 -7.60
CA GLU A 8 -1.19 6.75 -8.04
C GLU A 8 -0.63 5.70 -7.08
N GLU A 9 0.59 5.90 -6.56
CA GLU A 9 1.18 5.03 -5.52
C GLU A 9 0.33 5.02 -4.25
N TYR A 10 -0.20 6.19 -3.86
CA TYR A 10 -1.12 6.32 -2.73
C TYR A 10 -2.45 5.60 -3.00
N LEU A 11 -3.00 5.70 -4.21
CA LEU A 11 -4.22 4.99 -4.61
C LEU A 11 -4.03 3.47 -4.63
N CYS A 12 -2.90 2.98 -5.15
CA CYS A 12 -2.56 1.56 -5.17
C CYS A 12 -2.39 1.01 -3.75
N THR A 13 -1.58 1.69 -2.93
CA THR A 13 -1.32 1.28 -1.54
C THR A 13 -2.58 1.36 -0.68
N GLY A 14 -3.38 2.42 -0.85
CA GLY A 14 -4.66 2.60 -0.15
C GLY A 14 -5.67 1.51 -0.50
N GLY A 15 -5.82 1.19 -1.79
CA GLY A 15 -6.70 0.09 -2.23
C GLY A 15 -6.26 -1.27 -1.71
N MET A 16 -4.95 -1.53 -1.65
CA MET A 16 -4.42 -2.75 -1.03
C MET A 16 -4.75 -2.84 0.47
N ILE A 17 -4.57 -1.75 1.22
CA ILE A 17 -4.89 -1.71 2.65
C ILE A 17 -6.39 -1.94 2.88
N GLU A 18 -7.24 -1.32 2.06
CA GLU A 18 -8.69 -1.50 2.16
C GLU A 18 -9.12 -2.94 1.88
N TYR A 19 -8.57 -3.55 0.82
CA TYR A 19 -8.76 -4.96 0.52
C TYR A 19 -8.35 -5.86 1.69
N MET A 20 -7.17 -5.61 2.27
CA MET A 20 -6.69 -6.39 3.41
C MET A 20 -7.58 -6.20 4.65
N LYS A 21 -8.18 -5.03 4.87
CA LYS A 21 -9.16 -4.83 5.95
C LYS A 21 -10.43 -5.63 5.73
N MET A 22 -10.93 -5.69 4.49
CA MET A 22 -12.16 -6.41 4.15
C MET A 22 -11.97 -7.92 4.23
N GLU A 23 -10.89 -8.44 3.65
CA GLU A 23 -10.71 -9.89 3.47
C GLU A 23 -9.80 -10.52 4.53
N GLN A 24 -8.93 -9.74 5.17
CA GLN A 24 -7.86 -10.23 6.05
C GLN A 24 -7.85 -9.48 7.40
N GLY A 25 -9.01 -9.05 7.89
CA GLY A 25 -9.15 -8.24 9.10
C GLY A 25 -8.49 -8.88 10.34
N ALA A 26 -8.73 -10.17 10.58
CA ALA A 26 -8.10 -10.90 11.70
C ALA A 26 -6.57 -10.91 11.62
N TRP A 27 -6.02 -11.04 10.41
CA TRP A 27 -4.57 -10.97 10.21
C TRP A 27 -4.04 -9.56 10.48
N ILE A 28 -4.74 -8.51 10.05
CA ILE A 28 -4.35 -7.12 10.33
C ILE A 28 -4.36 -6.87 11.84
N GLU A 29 -5.40 -7.30 12.55
CA GLU A 29 -5.50 -7.13 14.01
C GLU A 29 -4.33 -7.79 14.72
N MET A 30 -4.02 -9.05 14.37
CA MET A 30 -2.85 -9.74 14.90
C MET A 30 -1.54 -9.04 14.55
N TYR A 31 -1.39 -8.59 13.31
CA TYR A 31 -0.18 -7.92 12.83
C TYR A 31 0.07 -6.60 13.56
N LEU A 32 -0.99 -5.82 13.82
CA LEU A 32 -0.94 -4.54 14.52
C LEU A 32 -0.78 -4.71 16.03
N ALA A 33 -1.33 -5.76 16.64
CA ALA A 33 -1.21 -6.04 18.07
C ALA A 33 0.25 -6.22 18.53
N ASP A 34 1.11 -6.73 17.64
CA ASP A 34 2.54 -6.89 17.88
C ASP A 34 3.35 -5.58 17.74
N LYS A 35 2.72 -4.46 17.40
CA LYS A 35 3.43 -3.20 17.13
C LYS A 35 3.42 -2.27 18.35
N PRO A 36 4.50 -1.49 18.58
CA PRO A 36 4.64 -0.67 19.78
C PRO A 36 3.57 0.43 19.93
N SER A 37 2.98 0.87 18.81
CA SER A 37 1.87 1.82 18.79
C SER A 37 1.06 1.65 17.52
N SER A 38 -0.22 2.04 17.57
CA SER A 38 -1.12 2.00 16.42
C SER A 38 -0.59 2.81 15.24
N GLU A 39 -0.02 4.01 15.49
CA GLU A 39 0.57 4.85 14.45
C GLU A 39 1.77 4.18 13.77
N ARG A 40 2.67 3.56 14.56
CA ARG A 40 3.82 2.82 14.02
C ARG A 40 3.37 1.57 13.26
N GLY A 41 2.32 0.90 13.73
CA GLY A 41 1.73 -0.26 13.07
C GLY A 41 1.13 0.09 11.71
N LEU A 42 0.32 1.15 11.63
CA LEU A 42 -0.25 1.65 10.37
C LEU A 42 0.85 2.10 9.39
N SER A 43 1.86 2.82 9.89
CA SER A 43 3.01 3.21 9.06
C SER A 43 3.79 2.01 8.53
N ALA A 44 3.93 0.95 9.32
CA ALA A 44 4.58 -0.30 8.90
C ALA A 44 3.74 -1.08 7.88
N LEU A 45 2.41 -1.11 8.05
CA LEU A 45 1.48 -1.71 7.10
C LEU A 45 1.55 -1.00 5.74
N MET A 46 1.55 0.33 5.75
CA MET A 46 1.67 1.13 4.52
C MET A 46 2.97 0.82 3.77
N ARG A 47 4.10 0.75 4.48
CA ARG A 47 5.40 0.35 3.90
C ARG A 47 5.40 -1.09 3.36
N LEU A 48 4.68 -2.00 4.00
CA LEU A 48 4.54 -3.38 3.52
C LEU A 48 3.84 -3.41 2.16
N CYS A 49 2.71 -2.71 2.04
CA CYS A 49 1.96 -2.60 0.79
C CYS A 49 2.76 -1.91 -0.32
N GLN A 50 3.48 -0.82 -0.01
CA GLN A 50 4.37 -0.15 -0.97
C GLN A 50 5.46 -1.08 -1.50
N ARG A 51 6.12 -1.85 -0.61
CA ARG A 51 7.14 -2.82 -1.02
C ARG A 51 6.57 -3.94 -1.88
N PHE A 52 5.36 -4.40 -1.58
CA PHE A 52 4.67 -5.38 -2.41
C PHE A 52 4.36 -4.79 -3.79
N ALA A 53 3.81 -3.58 -3.84
CA ALA A 53 3.51 -2.89 -5.09
C ALA A 53 4.75 -2.70 -5.96
N ALA A 54 5.87 -2.27 -5.36
CA ALA A 54 7.15 -2.13 -6.06
C ALA A 54 7.69 -3.48 -6.56
N ARG A 55 7.61 -4.53 -5.74
CA ARG A 55 8.09 -5.88 -6.12
C ARG A 55 7.33 -6.47 -7.30
N HIS A 56 6.02 -6.25 -7.36
CA HIS A 56 5.15 -6.84 -8.37
C HIS A 56 4.84 -5.89 -9.54
N GLY A 57 5.48 -4.71 -9.58
CA GLY A 57 5.33 -3.77 -10.69
C GLY A 57 4.00 -2.99 -10.68
N PHE A 58 3.24 -3.03 -9.59
CA PHE A 58 2.01 -2.26 -9.44
C PHE A 58 2.25 -0.75 -9.26
N SER A 59 3.48 -0.35 -8.89
CA SER A 59 3.88 1.06 -8.75
C SER A 59 4.46 1.69 -10.01
N VAL A 60 4.61 0.93 -11.11
CA VAL A 60 5.26 1.41 -12.34
C VAL A 60 4.20 1.74 -13.37
N GLN A 61 4.05 3.01 -13.71
CA GLN A 61 3.27 3.44 -14.86
C GLN A 61 3.86 2.77 -16.10
N LYS A 62 3.06 1.93 -16.81
CA LYS A 62 3.45 1.52 -18.17
C LYS A 62 3.61 2.80 -19.00
N PRO A 63 4.63 2.92 -19.85
CA PRO A 63 4.74 4.07 -20.75
C PRO A 63 3.43 4.21 -21.53
N GLN A 64 2.67 5.26 -21.25
CA GLN A 64 1.53 5.60 -22.10
C GLN A 64 2.09 6.39 -23.27
N TYR A 65 1.97 5.83 -24.47
CA TYR A 65 2.24 6.58 -25.68
C TYR A 65 1.18 7.68 -25.79
N THR A 66 1.62 8.93 -25.67
CA THR A 66 0.81 10.07 -26.10
C THR A 66 0.63 9.96 -27.61
N LYS A 67 -0.62 9.87 -28.07
CA LYS A 67 -0.97 9.99 -29.50
C LYS A 67 -0.85 11.44 -29.95
#